data_AF-A0A8T5L5R2-F1
#
_entry.id   AF-A0A8T5L5R2-F1
#
_cell.length_a   1.000
_cell.length_b   1.000
_cell.length_c   1.000
_cell.angle_alpha   90.00
_cell.angle_beta   90.00
_cell.angle_gamma   90.00
#
_symmetry.space_group_name_H-M   'P 1'
#
loop_
_entity.id
_entity.type
_entity.pdbx_description
1 polymer ?
#
loop_
_entity_poly.entity_id
_entity_poly.type
_entity_poly.pdbx_seq_one_letter_code
_entity_poly.pdbx_strand_id
1 'polypeptide(L)'
;MKIRKSLLKISIIILAILFSVLFILNLGNQSQPDPDLSPLPPGAPQIPIIGDPENIKDTVEGARDDPENFTKTTWTWLADQITNWPPTKLLNDLAIKFLSPVTKIIMNQPYEFSFTFFFVFYFWLFFAIAIGKILDLKTTWKMGWIFGIVGTIALSYTTLYHLIAQGLIALISLSETWYLQIAIGAGIFIGLFFLSALEANIFESMRKKQEQAVIDKASQEQKQSQDKNTDAAKGEAVLEAVGRKLKTQK
;
A
#
# COMPACT_ATOMS: atom_id res chain seq x y z
N MET A 1 2.23 -19.52 11.56
CA MET A 1 3.19 -18.79 10.69
C MET A 1 2.89 -18.90 9.18
N LYS A 2 2.42 -20.05 8.65
CA LYS A 2 2.09 -20.23 7.21
C LYS A 2 0.99 -19.29 6.67
N ILE A 3 -0.05 -19.00 7.46
CA ILE A 3 -1.19 -18.17 7.03
C ILE A 3 -0.77 -16.71 6.77
N ARG A 4 0.11 -16.12 7.59
CA ARG A 4 0.62 -14.75 7.39
C ARG A 4 1.46 -14.62 6.11
N LYS A 5 2.26 -15.63 5.76
CA LYS A 5 3.01 -15.64 4.49
C LYS A 5 2.07 -15.75 3.28
N SER A 6 0.93 -16.44 3.42
CA SER A 6 -0.07 -16.58 2.36
C SER A 6 -0.81 -15.26 2.10
N LEU A 7 -1.26 -14.58 3.16
CA LEU A 7 -1.95 -13.28 3.05
C LEU A 7 -1.05 -12.19 2.44
N LEU A 8 0.24 -12.16 2.81
CA LEU A 8 1.21 -11.23 2.21
C LEU A 8 1.36 -11.47 0.69
N LYS A 9 1.47 -12.74 0.27
CA LYS A 9 1.58 -13.09 -1.15
C LYS A 9 0.34 -12.72 -1.94
N ILE A 10 -0.85 -12.98 -1.39
CA ILE A 10 -2.12 -12.61 -2.03
C ILE A 10 -2.23 -11.09 -2.16
N SER A 11 -1.86 -10.34 -1.11
CA SER A 11 -1.83 -8.88 -1.17
C SER A 11 -0.87 -8.36 -2.23
N ILE A 12 0.31 -8.99 -2.40
CA ILE A 12 1.29 -8.62 -3.43
C ILE A 12 0.73 -8.89 -4.83
N ILE A 13 0.09 -10.03 -5.05
CA ILE A 13 -0.51 -10.38 -6.34
C ILE A 13 -1.64 -9.40 -6.68
N ILE A 14 -2.51 -9.08 -5.71
CA ILE A 14 -3.58 -8.10 -5.90
C ILE A 14 -2.99 -6.73 -6.24
N LEU A 15 -1.97 -6.27 -5.50
CA LEU A 15 -1.28 -5.00 -5.77
C LEU A 15 -0.63 -4.98 -7.17
N ALA A 16 0.01 -6.08 -7.58
CA ALA A 16 0.62 -6.20 -8.90
C ALA A 16 -0.43 -6.13 -10.02
N ILE A 17 -1.56 -6.84 -9.86
CA ILE A 17 -2.67 -6.79 -10.82
C ILE A 17 -3.27 -5.38 -10.88
N LEU A 18 -3.54 -4.77 -9.72
CA LEU A 18 -4.08 -3.41 -9.63
C LEU A 18 -3.12 -2.41 -10.28
N PHE A 19 -1.83 -2.55 -10.04
CA PHE A 19 -0.80 -1.72 -10.65
C PHE A 19 -0.75 -1.93 -12.16
N SER A 20 -0.77 -3.17 -12.67
CA SER A 20 -0.82 -3.43 -14.11
C SER A 20 -2.06 -2.83 -14.78
N VAL A 21 -3.23 -2.94 -14.15
CA VAL A 21 -4.47 -2.35 -14.67
C VAL A 21 -4.37 -0.82 -14.69
N LEU A 22 -3.93 -0.21 -13.59
CA LEU A 22 -3.74 1.24 -13.51
C LEU A 22 -2.68 1.76 -14.48
N PHE A 23 -1.62 0.99 -14.69
CA PHE A 23 -0.56 1.30 -15.63
C PHE A 23 -1.09 1.29 -17.08
N ILE A 24 -1.86 0.28 -17.46
CA ILE A 24 -2.51 0.20 -18.78
C ILE A 24 -3.45 1.40 -18.98
N LEU A 25 -4.26 1.73 -17.96
CA LEU A 25 -5.21 2.85 -18.02
C LEU A 25 -4.50 4.22 -18.08
N ASN A 26 -3.42 4.41 -17.33
CA ASN A 26 -2.67 5.67 -17.35
C ASN A 26 -1.89 5.88 -18.66
N LEU A 27 -1.35 4.81 -19.25
CA LEU A 27 -0.73 4.89 -20.59
C LEU A 27 -1.75 5.33 -21.64
N GLY A 28 -2.99 4.86 -21.54
CA GLY A 28 -4.08 5.31 -22.40
C GLY A 28 -4.43 6.80 -22.24
N ASN A 29 -4.29 7.35 -21.03
CA ASN A 29 -4.68 8.74 -20.75
C ASN A 29 -3.58 9.76 -21.12
N GLN A 30 -2.31 9.38 -21.02
CA GLN A 30 -1.15 10.21 -21.41
C GLN A 30 -1.00 10.38 -22.92
N SER A 31 -1.75 9.60 -23.70
CA SER A 31 -1.68 9.60 -25.16
C SER A 31 -2.83 10.37 -25.81
N GLN A 32 -3.60 11.16 -25.04
CA GLN A 32 -4.51 12.14 -25.66
C GLN A 32 -3.71 13.04 -26.61
N PRO A 33 -4.05 13.05 -27.92
CA PRO A 33 -3.40 13.90 -28.88
C PRO A 33 -3.65 15.37 -28.49
N ASP A 34 -2.66 16.22 -28.73
CA ASP A 34 -2.77 17.66 -28.51
C ASP A 34 -4.09 18.19 -29.11
N PRO A 35 -4.94 18.86 -28.33
CA PRO A 35 -6.17 19.47 -28.86
C PRO A 35 -5.89 20.58 -29.88
N ASP A 36 -4.62 20.99 -30.01
CA ASP A 36 -4.13 21.98 -30.97
C ASP A 36 -3.69 21.37 -32.32
N LEU A 37 -3.94 20.08 -32.55
CA LEU A 37 -3.97 19.55 -33.91
C LEU A 37 -5.14 20.20 -34.65
N SER A 38 -4.81 21.30 -35.32
CA SER A 38 -5.64 22.00 -36.29
C SER A 38 -6.45 20.99 -37.11
N PRO A 39 -7.74 21.27 -37.41
CA PRO A 39 -8.52 20.40 -38.27
C PRO A 39 -7.68 20.07 -39.51
N LEU A 40 -7.49 18.77 -39.73
CA LEU A 40 -6.67 18.26 -40.83
C LEU A 40 -6.97 19.09 -42.09
N PRO A 41 -5.95 19.53 -42.84
CA PRO A 41 -6.16 20.35 -44.02
C PRO A 41 -7.18 19.66 -44.94
N PRO A 42 -8.09 20.42 -45.57
CA PRO A 42 -9.09 19.85 -46.48
C PRO A 42 -8.36 19.01 -47.53
N GLY A 43 -8.52 17.68 -47.48
CA GLY A 43 -7.79 16.74 -48.33
C GLY A 43 -6.90 15.73 -47.61
N ALA A 44 -6.81 15.76 -46.27
CA ALA A 44 -6.17 14.65 -45.55
C ALA A 44 -6.92 13.33 -45.81
N PRO A 45 -6.20 12.23 -46.06
CA PRO A 45 -6.81 10.94 -46.34
C PRO A 45 -7.72 10.55 -45.18
N GLN A 46 -9.01 10.40 -45.47
CA GLN A 46 -9.97 9.87 -44.49
C GLN A 46 -9.53 8.45 -44.19
N ILE A 47 -9.22 8.17 -42.92
CA ILE A 47 -8.91 6.81 -42.48
C ILE A 47 -10.16 5.97 -42.76
N PRO A 48 -10.08 4.96 -43.65
CA PRO A 48 -11.23 4.16 -43.99
C PRO A 48 -11.76 3.48 -42.73
N ILE A 49 -13.04 3.69 -42.42
CA ILE A 49 -13.74 2.92 -41.40
C ILE A 49 -13.61 1.45 -41.81
N ILE A 50 -12.90 0.67 -41.00
CA ILE A 50 -12.47 -0.70 -41.31
C ILE A 50 -13.71 -1.60 -41.41
N GLY A 51 -14.28 -1.66 -42.61
CA GLY A 51 -15.20 -2.70 -43.07
C GLY A 51 -14.68 -3.42 -44.33
N ASP A 52 -13.58 -2.96 -44.91
CA ASP A 52 -13.08 -3.44 -46.20
C ASP A 52 -11.58 -3.86 -46.10
N PRO A 53 -11.25 -5.15 -46.30
CA PRO A 53 -9.88 -5.67 -46.18
C PRO A 53 -8.90 -5.11 -47.23
N GLU A 54 -9.35 -4.47 -48.32
CA GLU A 54 -8.46 -3.82 -49.28
C GLU A 54 -7.79 -2.55 -48.71
N ASN A 55 -8.48 -1.80 -47.84
CA ASN A 55 -7.96 -0.58 -47.22
C ASN A 55 -6.86 -0.82 -46.16
N ILE A 56 -6.65 -2.08 -45.75
CA ILE A 56 -5.59 -2.43 -44.79
C ILE A 56 -4.21 -2.37 -45.46
N LYS A 57 -4.10 -2.64 -46.78
CA LYS A 57 -2.81 -2.60 -47.48
C LYS A 57 -2.29 -1.16 -47.64
N ASP A 58 -3.16 -0.22 -47.98
CA ASP A 58 -2.77 1.19 -48.15
C ASP A 58 -2.43 1.86 -46.82
N THR A 59 -3.10 1.45 -45.73
CA THR A 59 -2.77 1.91 -44.37
C THR A 59 -1.40 1.38 -43.90
N VAL A 60 -0.98 0.20 -44.38
CA VAL A 60 0.32 -0.41 -44.06
C VAL A 60 1.45 0.18 -44.91
N GLU A 61 1.19 0.61 -46.14
CA GLU A 61 2.21 1.27 -46.98
C GLU A 61 2.53 2.70 -46.52
N GLY A 62 1.54 3.49 -46.08
CA GLY A 62 1.76 4.82 -45.48
C GLY A 62 2.40 4.78 -44.08
N ALA A 63 2.23 3.68 -43.34
CA ALA A 63 2.87 3.48 -42.03
C ALA A 63 4.38 3.18 -42.11
N ARG A 64 4.90 2.92 -43.32
CA ARG A 64 6.31 2.58 -43.54
C ARG A 64 7.23 3.80 -43.44
N ASP A 65 6.69 5.00 -43.65
CA ASP A 65 7.46 6.24 -43.70
C ASP A 65 7.61 6.93 -42.32
N ASP A 66 6.80 6.55 -41.32
CA ASP A 66 6.91 7.08 -39.95
C ASP A 66 6.41 6.06 -38.87
N PRO A 67 7.27 5.13 -38.43
CA PRO A 67 6.91 4.08 -37.49
C PRO A 67 6.54 4.59 -36.08
N GLU A 68 6.95 5.80 -35.68
CA GLU A 68 6.55 6.40 -34.40
C GLU A 68 5.08 6.84 -34.41
N ASN A 69 4.61 7.40 -35.53
CA ASN A 69 3.22 7.82 -35.67
C ASN A 69 2.25 6.63 -35.74
N PHE A 70 2.66 5.52 -36.36
CA PHE A 70 1.84 4.30 -36.43
C PHE A 70 1.62 3.67 -35.06
N THR A 71 2.67 3.58 -34.24
CA THR A 71 2.56 3.03 -32.89
C THR A 71 1.71 3.93 -31.99
N LYS A 72 1.93 5.24 -31.99
CA LYS A 72 1.13 6.19 -31.20
C LYS A 72 -0.37 6.14 -31.57
N THR A 73 -0.69 6.09 -32.85
CA THR A 73 -2.07 6.07 -33.35
C THR A 73 -2.78 4.73 -33.04
N THR A 74 -2.06 3.61 -33.16
CA THR A 74 -2.62 2.29 -32.84
C THR A 74 -2.91 2.14 -31.35
N TRP A 75 -2.01 2.63 -30.49
CA TRP A 75 -2.19 2.57 -29.03
C TRP A 75 -3.31 3.47 -28.52
N THR A 76 -3.42 4.68 -29.05
CA THR A 76 -4.51 5.61 -28.70
C THR A 76 -5.87 5.06 -29.13
N TRP A 77 -5.97 4.49 -30.33
CA TRP A 77 -7.18 3.82 -30.78
C TRP A 77 -7.54 2.61 -29.90
N LEU A 78 -6.57 1.77 -29.56
CA LEU A 78 -6.79 0.60 -28.70
C LEU A 78 -7.24 1.02 -27.30
N ALA A 79 -6.60 2.04 -26.74
CA ALA A 79 -6.98 2.63 -25.45
C ALA A 79 -8.40 3.20 -25.51
N ASP A 80 -8.75 3.94 -26.55
CA ASP A 80 -10.10 4.49 -26.72
C ASP A 80 -11.17 3.38 -26.85
N GLN A 81 -10.89 2.32 -27.62
CA GLN A 81 -11.78 1.16 -27.73
C GLN A 81 -11.98 0.43 -26.40
N ILE A 82 -10.91 0.21 -25.63
CA ILE A 82 -10.98 -0.44 -24.32
C ILE A 82 -11.75 0.43 -23.32
N THR A 83 -11.54 1.75 -23.36
CA THR A 83 -12.15 2.69 -22.42
C THR A 83 -13.62 2.98 -22.75
N ASN A 84 -13.98 2.94 -24.03
CA ASN A 84 -15.36 3.12 -24.51
C ASN A 84 -16.15 1.82 -24.64
N TRP A 85 -15.56 0.67 -24.35
CA TRP A 85 -16.27 -0.60 -24.41
C TRP A 85 -17.44 -0.61 -23.42
N PRO A 86 -18.66 -1.04 -23.84
CA PRO A 86 -19.83 -0.98 -22.98
C PRO A 86 -19.65 -1.60 -21.58
N PRO A 87 -18.95 -2.75 -21.42
CA PRO A 87 -18.71 -3.35 -20.10
C PRO A 87 -17.79 -2.51 -19.22
N THR A 88 -16.76 -1.88 -19.78
CA THR A 88 -15.77 -1.09 -19.03
C THR A 88 -16.36 0.23 -18.59
N LYS A 89 -17.16 0.88 -19.43
CA LYS A 89 -17.96 2.07 -19.07
C LYS A 89 -18.93 1.79 -17.93
N LEU A 90 -19.66 0.68 -17.99
CA LEU A 90 -20.63 0.30 -16.96
C LEU A 90 -19.94 -0.01 -15.62
N LEU A 91 -18.80 -0.71 -15.66
CA LEU A 91 -17.98 -0.98 -14.48
C LEU A 91 -17.36 0.30 -13.90
N ASN A 92 -16.91 1.23 -14.75
CA ASN A 92 -16.34 2.50 -14.30
C ASN A 92 -17.42 3.41 -13.70
N ASP A 93 -18.59 3.54 -14.32
CA ASP A 93 -19.70 4.32 -13.79
C ASP A 93 -20.23 3.76 -12.46
N LEU A 94 -20.33 2.43 -12.33
CA LEU A 94 -20.67 1.78 -11.08
C LEU A 94 -19.58 2.00 -10.02
N ALA A 95 -18.31 1.86 -10.39
CA ALA A 95 -17.19 2.08 -9.50
C ALA A 95 -17.16 3.53 -9.01
N ILE A 96 -17.30 4.51 -9.89
CA ILE A 96 -17.32 5.93 -9.53
C ILE A 96 -18.53 6.23 -8.63
N LYS A 97 -19.75 5.81 -8.99
CA LYS A 97 -20.94 6.10 -8.19
C LYS A 97 -20.89 5.46 -6.79
N PHE A 98 -20.40 4.23 -6.66
CA PHE A 98 -20.37 3.52 -5.39
C PHE A 98 -19.10 3.78 -4.57
N LEU A 99 -17.93 3.78 -5.20
CA LEU A 99 -16.65 3.99 -4.50
C LEU A 99 -16.35 5.46 -4.26
N SER A 100 -16.80 6.41 -5.10
CA SER A 100 -16.46 7.84 -4.90
C SER A 100 -16.92 8.39 -3.55
N PRO A 101 -18.14 8.13 -3.06
CA PRO A 101 -18.56 8.57 -1.72
C PRO A 101 -17.68 7.94 -0.62
N VAL A 102 -17.39 6.64 -0.73
CA VAL A 102 -16.63 5.90 0.27
C VAL A 102 -15.17 6.37 0.32
N THR A 103 -14.54 6.54 -0.85
CA THR A 103 -13.17 7.06 -0.97
C THR A 103 -13.07 8.52 -0.54
N LYS A 104 -14.08 9.34 -0.85
CA LYS A 104 -14.14 10.72 -0.36
C LYS A 104 -14.18 10.78 1.17
N ILE A 105 -14.89 9.88 1.82
CA ILE A 105 -14.96 9.81 3.28
C ILE A 105 -13.66 9.26 3.90
N ILE A 106 -13.08 8.23 3.29
CA ILE A 106 -11.96 7.47 3.86
C ILE A 106 -10.60 8.11 3.55
N MET A 107 -10.46 8.68 2.36
CA MET A 107 -9.21 9.19 1.79
C MET A 107 -9.25 10.70 1.54
N ASN A 108 -10.37 11.37 1.81
CA ASN A 108 -10.57 12.80 1.56
C ASN A 108 -10.33 13.19 0.08
N GLN A 109 -10.60 12.27 -0.85
CA GLN A 109 -10.42 12.45 -2.29
C GLN A 109 -11.52 11.70 -3.05
N PRO A 110 -12.09 12.28 -4.12
CA PRO A 110 -12.99 11.53 -5.00
C PRO A 110 -12.23 10.36 -5.64
N TYR A 111 -12.96 9.29 -5.92
CA TYR A 111 -12.39 8.16 -6.66
C TYR A 111 -12.04 8.60 -8.08
N GLU A 112 -10.78 8.47 -8.46
CA GLU A 112 -10.29 8.68 -9.81
C GLU A 112 -9.26 7.59 -10.15
N PHE A 113 -9.34 7.02 -11.34
CA PHE A 113 -8.32 6.09 -11.83
C PHE A 113 -7.06 6.87 -12.21
N SER A 114 -6.23 7.19 -11.22
CA SER A 114 -4.97 7.93 -11.40
C SER A 114 -3.83 7.32 -10.57
N PHE A 115 -2.59 7.61 -10.96
CA PHE A 115 -1.43 7.24 -10.13
C PHE A 115 -1.47 7.90 -8.76
N THR A 116 -2.00 9.12 -8.66
CA THR A 116 -2.21 9.82 -7.39
C THR A 116 -3.10 9.00 -6.47
N PHE A 117 -4.25 8.55 -6.97
CA PHE A 117 -5.17 7.71 -6.22
C PHE A 117 -4.49 6.41 -5.77
N PHE A 118 -3.70 5.78 -6.64
CA PHE A 118 -2.97 4.57 -6.29
C PHE A 118 -1.98 4.78 -5.14
N PHE A 119 -1.15 5.83 -5.20
CA PHE A 119 -0.20 6.11 -4.12
C PHE A 119 -0.91 6.47 -2.82
N VAL A 120 -1.97 7.30 -2.88
CA VAL A 120 -2.79 7.63 -1.71
C VAL A 120 -3.40 6.37 -1.10
N PHE A 121 -3.95 5.47 -1.92
CA PHE A 121 -4.51 4.21 -1.46
C PHE A 121 -3.44 3.28 -0.85
N TYR A 122 -2.27 3.20 -1.49
CA TYR A 122 -1.13 2.44 -0.98
C TYR A 122 -0.68 2.96 0.39
N PHE A 123 -0.49 4.27 0.54
CA PHE A 123 -0.11 4.86 1.82
C PHE A 123 -1.20 4.65 2.87
N TRP A 124 -2.46 4.78 2.50
CA TRP A 124 -3.59 4.51 3.39
C TRP A 124 -3.52 3.07 3.93
N LEU A 125 -3.37 2.07 3.05
CA LEU A 125 -3.20 0.67 3.45
C LEU A 125 -1.96 0.46 4.32
N PHE A 126 -0.83 1.03 3.92
CA PHE A 126 0.44 0.94 4.63
C PHE A 126 0.31 1.46 6.07
N PHE A 127 -0.21 2.68 6.26
CA PHE A 127 -0.39 3.27 7.58
C PHE A 127 -1.44 2.54 8.41
N ALA A 128 -2.54 2.06 7.80
CA ALA A 128 -3.55 1.29 8.53
C ALA A 128 -2.95 0.01 9.12
N ILE A 129 -2.12 -0.69 8.34
CA ILE A 129 -1.40 -1.88 8.79
C ILE A 129 -0.34 -1.51 9.84
N ALA A 130 0.47 -0.48 9.60
CA ALA A 130 1.56 -0.08 10.48
C ALA A 130 1.03 0.37 11.86
N ILE A 131 0.05 1.28 11.89
CA ILE A 131 -0.61 1.73 13.13
C ILE A 131 -1.29 0.55 13.81
N GLY A 132 -2.01 -0.29 13.05
CA GLY A 132 -2.71 -1.44 13.60
C GLY A 132 -1.78 -2.43 14.30
N LYS A 133 -0.62 -2.73 13.69
CA LYS A 133 0.43 -3.54 14.31
C LYS A 133 0.98 -2.88 15.58
N ILE A 134 1.31 -1.59 15.55
CA ILE A 134 1.86 -0.86 16.70
C ILE A 134 0.90 -0.93 17.89
N LEU A 135 -0.41 -0.83 17.64
CA LEU A 135 -1.43 -0.88 18.68
C LEU A 135 -1.74 -2.31 19.17
N ASP A 136 -1.64 -3.31 18.29
CA ASP A 136 -1.74 -4.74 18.69
C ASP A 136 -0.65 -5.15 19.69
N LEU A 137 0.48 -4.44 19.77
CA LEU A 137 1.48 -4.66 20.82
C LEU A 137 1.00 -4.24 22.22
N LYS A 138 -0.02 -3.37 22.32
CA LYS A 138 -0.46 -2.75 23.58
C LYS A 138 -1.88 -3.12 23.99
N THR A 139 -2.70 -3.63 23.08
CA THR A 139 -4.14 -3.87 23.30
C THR A 139 -4.52 -5.28 22.86
N THR A 140 -5.72 -5.75 23.23
CA THR A 140 -6.28 -7.03 22.77
C THR A 140 -6.22 -7.11 21.24
N TRP A 141 -5.61 -8.18 20.70
CA TRP A 141 -5.26 -8.47 19.29
C TRP A 141 -6.29 -8.12 18.20
N LYS A 142 -7.56 -7.90 18.55
CA LYS A 142 -8.63 -7.57 17.58
C LYS A 142 -8.90 -6.06 17.46
N MET A 143 -8.51 -5.27 18.45
CA MET A 143 -8.76 -3.83 18.46
C MET A 143 -7.71 -3.03 17.69
N GLY A 144 -6.47 -3.51 17.58
CA GLY A 144 -5.39 -2.78 16.91
C GLY A 144 -5.73 -2.42 15.46
N TRP A 145 -6.30 -3.36 14.71
CA TRP A 145 -6.73 -3.11 13.33
C TRP A 145 -7.82 -2.05 13.19
N ILE A 146 -8.79 -2.02 14.10
CA ILE A 146 -9.87 -1.02 14.10
C ILE A 146 -9.27 0.36 14.35
N PHE A 147 -8.42 0.49 15.37
CA PHE A 147 -7.73 1.74 15.65
C PHE A 147 -6.73 2.13 14.54
N GLY A 148 -6.14 1.16 13.85
CA GLY A 148 -5.31 1.39 12.67
C GLY A 148 -6.11 2.03 11.54
N ILE A 149 -7.28 1.47 11.20
CA ILE A 149 -8.17 2.03 10.17
C ILE A 149 -8.65 3.42 10.58
N VAL A 150 -9.14 3.59 11.81
CA VAL A 150 -9.62 4.89 12.32
C VAL A 150 -8.49 5.93 12.34
N GLY A 151 -7.31 5.54 12.80
CA GLY A 151 -6.13 6.40 12.85
C GLY A 151 -5.70 6.85 11.46
N THR A 152 -5.66 5.94 10.49
CA THR A 152 -5.35 6.26 9.09
C THR A 152 -6.43 7.13 8.44
N ILE A 153 -7.71 6.90 8.74
CA ILE A 153 -8.79 7.80 8.29
C ILE A 153 -8.54 9.20 8.86
N ALA A 154 -8.25 9.35 10.16
CA ALA A 154 -7.92 10.65 10.73
C ALA A 154 -6.69 11.29 10.06
N LEU A 155 -5.69 10.48 9.72
CA LEU A 155 -4.46 10.94 9.05
C LEU A 155 -4.71 11.35 7.60
N SER A 156 -5.66 10.74 6.89
CA SER A 156 -5.99 11.14 5.51
C SER A 156 -6.56 12.56 5.41
N TYR A 157 -7.23 13.05 6.45
CA TYR A 157 -7.69 14.45 6.54
C TYR A 157 -6.55 15.47 6.61
N THR A 158 -5.32 15.06 6.94
CA THR A 158 -4.17 15.98 7.01
C THR A 158 -3.60 16.38 5.65
N THR A 159 -4.13 15.86 4.54
CA THR A 159 -3.59 16.00 3.17
C THR A 159 -2.18 15.44 2.96
N LEU A 160 -1.56 14.87 4.00
CA LEU A 160 -0.19 14.36 3.94
C LEU A 160 -0.01 13.29 2.86
N TYR A 161 -0.96 12.36 2.72
CA TYR A 161 -0.89 11.32 1.69
C TYR A 161 -0.89 11.90 0.28
N HIS A 162 -1.66 12.97 0.06
CA HIS A 162 -1.72 13.64 -1.21
C HIS A 162 -0.41 14.36 -1.54
N LEU A 163 0.15 15.09 -0.57
CA LEU A 163 1.46 15.73 -0.71
C LEU A 163 2.58 14.74 -1.04
N ILE A 164 2.63 13.62 -0.33
CA ILE A 164 3.63 12.57 -0.60
C ILE A 164 3.42 11.96 -1.99
N ALA A 165 2.17 11.63 -2.34
CA ALA A 165 1.85 11.07 -3.65
C ALA A 165 2.22 12.02 -4.79
N GLN A 166 1.90 13.30 -4.68
CA GLN A 166 2.28 14.33 -5.65
C GLN A 166 3.79 14.48 -5.76
N GLY A 167 4.51 14.46 -4.63
CA GLY A 167 5.98 14.52 -4.62
C GLY A 167 6.61 13.32 -5.35
N LEU A 168 6.06 12.11 -5.16
CA LEU A 168 6.52 10.92 -5.87
C LEU A 168 6.21 11.00 -7.37
N ILE A 169 5.04 11.50 -7.75
CA ILE A 169 4.67 11.68 -9.16
C ILE A 169 5.56 12.74 -9.81
N ALA A 170 5.79 13.88 -9.15
CA ALA A 170 6.69 14.90 -9.64
C ALA A 170 8.12 14.37 -9.83
N LEU A 171 8.58 13.48 -8.95
CA LEU A 171 9.88 12.82 -9.10
C LEU A 171 9.91 11.88 -10.30
N ILE A 172 8.83 11.14 -10.56
CA ILE A 172 8.71 10.28 -11.76
C ILE A 172 8.70 11.15 -13.02
N SER A 173 7.94 12.24 -13.01
CA SER A 173 7.79 13.17 -14.13
C SER A 173 8.99 14.08 -14.36
N LEU A 174 10.04 14.01 -13.53
CA LEU A 174 11.26 14.79 -13.70
C LEU A 174 12.05 14.37 -14.95
N SER A 175 11.82 13.16 -15.43
CA SER A 175 12.40 12.68 -16.69
C SER A 175 11.43 12.88 -17.84
N GLU A 176 11.89 13.49 -18.93
CA GLU A 176 11.13 13.61 -20.17
C GLU A 176 10.92 12.27 -20.86
N THR A 177 11.79 11.29 -20.60
CA THR A 177 11.79 10.03 -21.34
C THR A 177 10.98 8.95 -20.62
N TRP A 178 9.94 8.42 -21.29
CA TRP A 178 8.99 7.48 -20.71
C TRP A 178 9.63 6.22 -20.10
N TYR A 179 10.70 5.68 -20.68
CA TYR A 179 11.39 4.50 -20.13
C TYR A 179 12.14 4.81 -18.82
N LEU A 180 12.66 6.04 -18.67
CA LEU A 180 13.26 6.49 -17.43
C LEU A 180 12.20 6.73 -16.36
N GLN A 181 11.03 7.28 -16.73
CA GLN A 181 9.89 7.38 -15.82
C GLN A 181 9.49 6.00 -15.27
N ILE A 182 9.47 4.96 -16.13
CA ILE A 182 9.23 3.57 -15.71
C ILE A 182 10.34 3.08 -14.78
N ALA A 183 11.62 3.32 -15.09
CA ALA A 183 12.72 2.90 -14.24
C ALA A 183 12.68 3.56 -12.86
N ILE A 184 12.37 4.86 -12.79
CA ILE A 184 12.20 5.63 -11.55
C ILE A 184 10.99 5.10 -10.77
N GLY A 185 9.86 4.92 -11.44
CA GLY A 185 8.64 4.34 -10.86
C GLY A 185 8.92 2.97 -10.25
N ALA A 186 9.53 2.06 -11.00
CA ALA A 186 9.94 0.75 -10.51
C ALA A 186 10.89 0.85 -9.30
N GLY A 187 11.85 1.78 -9.34
CA GLY A 187 12.74 2.07 -8.20
C GLY A 187 11.98 2.51 -6.95
N ILE A 188 11.00 3.41 -7.08
CA ILE A 188 10.12 3.84 -5.98
C ILE A 188 9.35 2.65 -5.42
N PHE A 189 8.76 1.81 -6.28
CA PHE A 189 8.05 0.60 -5.85
C PHE A 189 8.93 -0.37 -5.07
N ILE A 190 10.15 -0.61 -5.57
CA ILE A 190 11.14 -1.43 -4.88
C ILE A 190 11.49 -0.81 -3.53
N GLY A 191 11.69 0.52 -3.47
CA GLY A 191 11.94 1.25 -2.24
C GLY A 191 10.81 1.12 -1.21
N LEU A 192 9.56 1.29 -1.63
CA LEU A 192 8.36 1.10 -0.78
C LEU A 192 8.23 -0.34 -0.30
N PHE A 193 8.57 -1.31 -1.15
CA PHE A 193 8.63 -2.72 -0.78
C PHE A 193 9.69 -2.99 0.29
N PHE A 194 10.90 -2.45 0.13
CA PHE A 194 11.96 -2.55 1.16
C PHE A 194 11.57 -1.86 2.46
N LEU A 195 10.90 -0.70 2.39
CA LEU A 195 10.38 -0.01 3.57
C LEU A 195 9.39 -0.88 4.36
N SER A 196 8.48 -1.54 3.65
CA SER A 196 7.53 -2.49 4.24
C SER A 196 8.22 -3.71 4.87
N ALA A 197 9.28 -4.21 4.25
CA ALA A 197 10.07 -5.33 4.79
C ALA A 197 10.86 -4.90 6.04
N LEU A 198 11.44 -3.69 6.06
CA LEU A 198 12.12 -3.12 7.21
C LEU A 198 11.18 -2.92 8.39
N GLU A 199 9.97 -2.39 8.15
CA GLU A 199 8.93 -2.24 9.17
C GLU A 199 8.63 -3.59 9.85
N ALA A 200 8.49 -4.66 9.07
CA ALA A 200 8.23 -6.00 9.61
C ALA A 200 9.36 -6.50 10.53
N ASN A 201 10.62 -6.26 10.16
CA ASN A 201 11.79 -6.65 10.96
C ASN A 201 11.88 -5.83 12.25
N ILE A 202 11.68 -4.52 12.15
CA ILE A 202 11.66 -3.62 13.32
C ILE A 202 10.56 -4.06 14.28
N PHE A 203 9.36 -4.35 13.75
CA PHE A 203 8.23 -4.78 14.54
C PHE A 203 8.47 -6.13 15.24
N GLU A 204 9.07 -7.10 14.55
CA GLU A 204 9.43 -8.38 15.16
C GLU A 204 10.47 -8.21 16.28
N SER A 205 11.45 -7.33 16.09
CA SER A 205 12.44 -6.99 17.12
C SER A 205 11.79 -6.33 18.34
N MET A 206 10.88 -5.38 18.14
CA MET A 206 10.14 -4.75 19.23
C MET A 206 9.28 -5.76 20.00
N ARG A 207 8.60 -6.68 19.30
CA ARG A 207 7.79 -7.72 19.93
C ARG A 207 8.66 -8.65 20.80
N LYS A 208 9.80 -9.11 20.29
CA LYS A 208 10.74 -9.94 21.05
C LYS A 208 11.25 -9.22 22.30
N LYS A 209 11.56 -7.93 22.20
CA LYS A 209 11.98 -7.11 23.36
C LYS A 209 10.88 -6.99 24.42
N GLN A 210 9.62 -6.84 24.02
CA GLN A 210 8.50 -6.80 24.96
C GLN A 210 8.26 -8.15 25.62
N GLU A 211 8.28 -9.25 24.84
CA GLU A 211 8.16 -10.61 25.37
C GLU A 211 9.26 -10.89 26.41
N GLN A 212 10.51 -10.52 26.10
CA GLN A 212 11.63 -10.68 27.03
C GLN A 212 11.45 -9.84 28.30
N ALA A 213 11.02 -8.57 28.17
CA ALA A 213 10.79 -7.70 29.31
C ALA A 213 9.69 -8.24 30.26
N VAL A 214 8.67 -8.92 29.73
CA VAL A 214 7.64 -9.58 30.54
C VAL A 214 8.21 -10.79 31.28
N ILE A 215 9.03 -11.60 30.62
CA ILE A 215 9.71 -12.76 31.23
C ILE A 215 10.66 -12.30 32.34
N ASP A 216 11.43 -11.24 32.11
CA ASP A 216 12.38 -10.71 33.08
C ASP A 216 11.66 -10.16 34.31
N LYS A 217 10.54 -9.46 34.12
CA LYS A 217 9.68 -8.99 35.23
C LYS A 217 9.10 -10.14 36.05
N ALA A 218 8.54 -11.16 35.38
CA ALA A 218 8.01 -12.33 36.06
C ALA A 218 9.10 -13.08 36.85
N SER A 219 10.32 -13.15 36.31
CA SER A 219 11.47 -13.77 36.97
C SER A 219 11.94 -12.95 38.18
N GLN A 220 11.88 -11.62 38.12
CA GLN A 220 12.18 -10.75 39.26
C GLN A 220 11.13 -10.87 40.37
N GLU A 221 9.84 -10.92 40.02
CA GLU A 221 8.75 -11.11 40.98
C GLU A 221 8.84 -12.48 41.69
N GLN A 222 9.22 -13.54 40.96
CA GLN A 222 9.47 -14.86 41.54
C GLN A 222 10.66 -14.86 42.51
N LYS A 223 11.78 -14.21 42.15
CA LYS A 223 12.94 -14.07 43.03
C LYS A 223 12.59 -13.30 44.31
N GLN A 224 11.88 -12.18 44.19
CA GLN A 224 11.43 -11.41 45.36
C GLN A 224 10.47 -12.21 46.26
N SER A 225 9.63 -13.07 45.69
CA SER A 225 8.73 -13.93 46.45
C SER A 225 9.48 -15.05 47.18
N GLN A 226 10.53 -15.62 46.56
CA GLN A 226 11.42 -16.59 47.21
C GLN A 226 12.24 -15.97 48.34
N ASP A 227 12.79 -14.77 48.15
CA ASP A 227 13.57 -14.07 49.18
C ASP A 227 12.69 -13.74 50.39
N LYS A 228 11.46 -13.24 50.17
CA LYS A 228 10.49 -13.00 51.26
C LYS A 228 10.15 -14.27 52.05
N ASN A 229 9.95 -15.41 51.38
CA ASN A 229 9.70 -16.68 52.07
C ASN A 229 10.93 -17.18 52.84
N THR A 230 12.13 -16.93 52.32
CA THR A 230 13.39 -17.31 52.98
C THR A 230 13.63 -16.47 54.24
N ASP A 231 13.33 -15.18 54.19
CA ASP A 231 13.46 -14.28 55.34
C ASP A 231 12.38 -14.57 56.40
N ALA A 232 11.15 -14.91 56.00
CA ALA A 232 10.11 -15.38 56.91
C ALA A 232 10.52 -16.69 57.62
N ALA A 233 11.05 -17.67 56.89
CA ALA A 233 11.52 -18.93 57.45
C ALA A 233 12.71 -18.74 58.42
N LYS A 234 13.62 -17.80 58.13
CA LYS A 234 14.70 -17.43 59.07
C LYS A 234 14.14 -16.78 60.34
N GLY A 235 13.14 -15.92 60.23
CA GLY A 235 12.47 -15.30 61.38
C GLY A 235 11.81 -16.33 62.30
N GLU A 236 11.13 -17.32 61.71
CA GLU A 236 10.49 -18.43 62.43
C GLU A 236 11.54 -19.31 63.15
N ALA A 237 12.64 -19.65 62.49
CA ALA A 237 13.72 -20.43 63.08
C ALA A 237 14.40 -19.70 64.27
N VAL A 238 14.52 -18.37 64.20
CA VAL A 238 15.05 -17.55 65.30
C VAL A 238 14.08 -17.55 66.48
N LEU A 239 12.78 -17.38 66.25
CA LEU A 239 11.76 -17.43 67.30
C LEU A 239 11.70 -18.81 67.98
N GLU A 240 11.82 -19.88 67.21
CA GLU A 240 11.86 -21.24 67.74
C GLU A 240 13.12 -21.47 68.61
N ALA A 241 14.29 -21.01 68.16
CA ALA A 241 15.54 -21.11 68.90
C ALA A 241 15.50 -20.31 70.23
N VAL A 242 14.91 -19.12 70.23
CA VAL A 242 14.69 -18.30 71.43
C VAL A 242 13.73 -19.01 72.40
N GLY A 243 12.63 -19.56 71.89
CA GLY A 243 11.67 -20.33 72.69
C GLY A 243 12.28 -21.57 73.35
N ARG A 244 13.16 -22.29 72.65
CA ARG A 244 13.89 -23.44 73.24
C ARG A 244 14.84 -23.00 74.35
N LYS A 245 15.59 -21.90 74.17
CA LYS A 245 16.50 -21.38 75.23
C LYS A 245 15.76 -20.91 76.48
N LEU A 246 14.57 -20.34 76.35
CA LEU A 246 13.75 -19.93 77.50
C LEU A 246 13.19 -21.12 78.29
N LYS A 247 12.93 -22.25 77.62
CA LYS A 247 12.48 -23.48 78.29
C LYS A 247 13.58 -24.19 79.07
N THR A 248 14.85 -24.06 78.71
CA THR A 248 15.98 -24.70 79.41
C THR A 248 16.51 -23.90 80.62
N GLN A 249 16.05 -22.67 80.83
CA GLN A 249 16.41 -21.85 82.01
C GLN A 249 15.37 -21.89 83.14
N LYS A 250 14.26 -22.61 82.97
CA LYS A 250 13.30 -22.92 84.03
C LYS A 250 13.51 -24.34 84.52
#